data_AF-A0ABD3PJB1-F1
#
_entry.id   AF-A0ABD3PJB1-F1
#
_cell.length_a   1.000
_cell.length_b   1.000
_cell.length_c   1.000
_cell.angle_alpha   90.00
_cell.angle_beta   90.00
_cell.angle_gamma   90.00
#
_symmetry.space_group_name_H-M   'P 1'
#
loop_
_entity.id
_entity.type
_entity.pdbx_description
1 polymer ?
#
loop_
_entity_poly.entity_id
_entity_poly.type
_entity_poly.pdbx_seq_one_letter_code
_entity_poly.pdbx_strand_id
1 'polypeptide(L)'
;MKFSTAIATLSMMSCLSGATIMARTTPIVPTDLSKDLEYSPYANRSPAAIRVLETSRSSPHVRTVVVVEDGRVVVSYVRDDVDPNEPYDVWSVTKGVTSLLMGILLESGAIESVDETLGRIFADETTWEGIEDAEYRKQNITIRELLTMTSGLAWDWSRFPLDPDWFEGVCSSERGNDQLRRWLSGPEIGTKGKFDYLAMSDILSHVIVKRTGMTPRDFIAKRVLPHLGIKADEIGWGAHCASPANRSPSTDEPESAFHNLRLTPVQMAKFGMLFLQEGAAGSDVVVVSPAWIREMLTPSIVIEDPLFYNITGLRSEVSYGYLWYKDLAGIGTDNWCAFGMGGQYICIDRDLGRVLILQRDGCDGLDPDDLLNAMRVTLTDFVALDPNLSFKIQMPDDGEL
;
A
#
# COMPACT_ATOMS: atom_id res chain seq x y z
N MET A 1 -33.33 -50.18 -8.27
CA MET A 1 -32.88 -49.72 -9.60
C MET A 1 -32.57 -48.24 -9.49
N LYS A 2 -31.30 -47.87 -9.62
CA LYS A 2 -30.78 -46.49 -9.51
C LYS A 2 -31.04 -45.75 -10.82
N PHE A 3 -31.66 -44.57 -10.76
CA PHE A 3 -31.62 -43.61 -11.87
C PHE A 3 -30.38 -42.73 -11.69
N SER A 4 -29.47 -42.80 -12.66
CA SER A 4 -28.29 -41.94 -12.76
C SER A 4 -28.59 -40.86 -13.78
N THR A 5 -28.57 -39.61 -13.34
CA THR A 5 -28.64 -38.42 -14.19
C THR A 5 -27.23 -38.12 -14.69
N ALA A 6 -26.97 -38.28 -15.98
CA ALA A 6 -25.72 -37.87 -16.60
C ALA A 6 -25.75 -36.35 -16.82
N ILE A 7 -24.95 -35.61 -16.05
CA ILE A 7 -24.64 -34.20 -16.31
C ILE A 7 -23.45 -34.20 -17.27
N ALA A 8 -23.67 -33.68 -18.48
CA ALA A 8 -22.60 -33.45 -19.45
C ALA A 8 -21.73 -32.28 -18.96
N THR A 9 -20.51 -32.58 -18.55
CA THR A 9 -19.45 -31.59 -18.32
C THR A 9 -18.95 -31.08 -19.68
N LEU A 10 -19.32 -29.86 -20.04
CA LEU A 10 -18.71 -29.14 -21.15
C LEU A 10 -17.29 -28.74 -20.73
N SER A 11 -16.28 -29.46 -21.20
CA SER A 11 -14.88 -29.07 -21.02
C SER A 11 -14.57 -27.93 -21.98
N MET A 12 -14.49 -26.70 -21.46
CA MET A 12 -13.83 -25.60 -22.17
C MET A 12 -12.31 -25.87 -22.13
N MET A 13 -11.80 -26.47 -23.20
CA MET A 13 -10.37 -26.44 -23.51
C MET A 13 -10.00 -24.99 -23.87
N SER A 14 -9.39 -24.28 -22.93
CA SER A 14 -8.77 -22.99 -23.19
C SER A 14 -7.56 -23.19 -24.11
N CYS A 15 -7.65 -22.73 -25.36
CA CYS A 15 -6.47 -22.47 -26.17
C CYS A 15 -5.74 -21.26 -25.56
N LEU A 16 -4.82 -21.50 -24.63
CA LEU A 16 -3.84 -20.51 -24.20
C LEU A 16 -2.80 -20.39 -25.32
N SER A 17 -3.03 -19.48 -26.26
CA SER A 17 -1.94 -18.96 -27.09
C SER A 17 -1.04 -18.12 -26.18
N GLY A 18 0.16 -18.62 -25.90
CA GLY A 18 1.17 -17.88 -25.14
C GLY A 18 1.63 -16.64 -25.90
N ALA A 19 1.03 -15.50 -25.60
CA ALA A 19 1.66 -14.22 -25.85
C ALA A 19 2.74 -14.04 -24.77
N THR A 20 4.01 -14.16 -25.15
CA THR A 20 5.12 -13.77 -24.28
C THR A 20 5.06 -12.25 -24.13
N ILE A 21 4.67 -11.79 -22.94
CA ILE A 21 4.68 -10.37 -22.59
C ILE A 21 6.14 -9.94 -22.59
N MET A 22 6.51 -9.09 -23.55
CA MET A 22 7.84 -8.51 -23.62
C MET A 22 7.89 -7.34 -22.64
N ALA A 23 8.92 -7.31 -21.79
CA ALA A 23 9.20 -6.17 -20.91
C ALA A 23 9.15 -4.86 -21.69
N ARG A 24 8.70 -3.78 -21.03
CA ARG A 24 8.55 -2.46 -21.66
C ARG A 24 9.85 -2.03 -22.33
N THR A 25 9.82 -1.73 -23.63
CA THR A 25 11.02 -1.30 -24.38
C THR A 25 11.21 0.21 -24.42
N THR A 26 10.18 0.98 -24.07
CA THR A 26 10.22 2.45 -24.06
C THR A 26 10.24 2.94 -22.61
N PRO A 27 11.08 3.92 -22.24
CA PRO A 27 11.06 4.47 -20.88
C PRO A 27 9.69 5.08 -20.52
N ILE A 28 9.40 5.12 -19.22
CA ILE A 28 8.26 5.91 -18.69
C ILE A 28 8.63 7.38 -18.82
N VAL A 29 7.79 8.16 -19.49
CA VAL A 29 7.95 9.62 -19.55
C VAL A 29 7.31 10.21 -18.29
N PRO A 30 8.07 10.91 -17.43
CA PRO A 30 7.50 11.47 -16.20
C PRO A 30 6.39 12.48 -16.48
N THR A 31 5.22 12.23 -15.89
CA THR A 31 4.10 13.16 -15.83
C THR A 31 4.38 14.18 -14.73
N ASP A 32 4.06 15.44 -15.01
CA ASP A 32 4.12 16.53 -14.03
C ASP A 32 2.98 16.36 -13.01
N LEU A 33 3.30 15.79 -11.85
CA LEU A 33 2.33 15.44 -10.81
C LEU A 33 1.84 16.66 -10.03
N SER A 34 2.47 17.84 -10.21
CA SER A 34 2.00 19.08 -9.61
C SER A 34 0.69 19.59 -10.22
N LYS A 35 0.32 19.06 -11.40
CA LYS A 35 -0.91 19.39 -12.13
C LYS A 35 -1.99 18.32 -11.92
N ASP A 36 -3.19 18.62 -12.41
CA ASP A 36 -4.25 17.61 -12.49
C ASP A 36 -3.87 16.51 -13.49
N LEU A 37 -4.25 15.27 -13.18
CA LEU A 37 -4.02 14.15 -14.09
C LEU A 37 -4.91 14.31 -15.33
N GLU A 38 -4.29 14.28 -16.51
CA GLU A 38 -5.02 14.34 -17.77
C GLU A 38 -5.81 13.05 -18.01
N TYR A 39 -7.04 13.20 -18.48
CA TYR A 39 -7.82 12.07 -18.96
C TYR A 39 -7.45 11.73 -20.40
N SER A 40 -7.31 10.44 -20.69
CA SER A 40 -7.22 9.97 -22.06
C SER A 40 -8.48 10.37 -22.84
N PRO A 41 -8.40 10.73 -24.13
CA PRO A 41 -9.58 10.94 -24.99
C PRO A 41 -10.52 9.72 -25.03
N TYR A 42 -10.02 8.55 -24.62
CA TYR A 42 -10.71 7.27 -24.62
C TYR A 42 -10.96 6.73 -23.21
N ALA A 43 -10.77 7.57 -22.19
CA ALA A 43 -11.08 7.22 -20.81
C ALA A 43 -12.50 6.67 -20.72
N ASN A 44 -12.66 5.54 -20.02
CA ASN A 44 -13.94 4.84 -19.86
C ASN A 44 -14.58 4.30 -21.16
N ARG A 45 -13.86 4.25 -22.30
CA ARG A 45 -14.43 3.86 -23.60
C ARG A 45 -13.80 2.63 -24.24
N SER A 46 -12.56 2.28 -23.91
CA SER A 46 -11.91 1.08 -24.47
C SER A 46 -12.63 -0.20 -23.99
N PRO A 47 -12.56 -1.32 -24.74
CA PRO A 47 -13.11 -2.59 -24.27
C PRO A 47 -12.58 -3.01 -22.90
N ALA A 48 -11.29 -2.75 -22.62
CA ALA A 48 -10.70 -2.97 -21.30
C ALA A 48 -11.32 -2.07 -20.23
N ALA A 49 -11.47 -0.77 -20.52
CA ALA A 49 -12.11 0.17 -19.60
C ALA A 49 -13.57 -0.22 -19.29
N ILE A 50 -14.34 -0.60 -20.31
CA ILE A 50 -15.74 -1.04 -20.13
C ILE A 50 -15.82 -2.24 -19.18
N ARG A 51 -14.96 -3.25 -19.37
CA ARG A 51 -14.91 -4.40 -18.47
C ARG A 51 -14.57 -4.02 -17.03
N VAL A 52 -13.60 -3.13 -16.82
CA VAL A 52 -13.27 -2.62 -15.47
C VAL A 52 -14.49 -1.94 -14.85
N LEU A 53 -15.22 -1.12 -15.61
CA LEU A 53 -16.40 -0.42 -15.13
C LEU A 53 -17.56 -1.37 -14.82
N GLU A 54 -17.79 -2.39 -15.64
CA GLU A 54 -18.81 -3.43 -15.40
C GLU A 54 -18.52 -4.22 -14.13
N THR A 55 -17.28 -4.70 -13.97
CA THR A 55 -16.83 -5.38 -12.74
C THR A 55 -17.02 -4.46 -11.52
N SER A 56 -16.60 -3.20 -11.62
CA SER A 56 -16.73 -2.23 -10.53
C SER A 56 -18.19 -2.03 -10.11
N ARG A 57 -19.09 -1.84 -11.08
CA ARG A 57 -20.53 -1.66 -10.82
C ARG A 57 -21.21 -2.89 -10.23
N SER A 58 -20.70 -4.08 -10.52
CA SER A 58 -21.24 -5.33 -9.99
C SER A 58 -20.86 -5.58 -8.53
N SER A 59 -19.87 -4.84 -8.00
CA SER A 59 -19.39 -4.97 -6.63
C SER A 59 -19.86 -3.82 -5.76
N PRO A 60 -20.81 -4.05 -4.82
CA PRO A 60 -21.40 -2.97 -4.03
C PRO A 60 -20.38 -2.29 -3.10
N HIS A 61 -19.24 -2.92 -2.80
CA HIS A 61 -18.23 -2.39 -1.88
C HIS A 61 -17.16 -1.54 -2.58
N VAL A 62 -17.12 -1.50 -3.92
CA VAL A 62 -16.15 -0.67 -4.64
C VAL A 62 -16.62 0.78 -4.60
N ARG A 63 -15.82 1.65 -3.98
CA ARG A 63 -16.10 3.09 -3.88
C ARG A 63 -15.59 3.82 -5.12
N THR A 64 -14.32 3.59 -5.46
CA THR A 64 -13.65 4.27 -6.56
C THR A 64 -12.66 3.34 -7.24
N VAL A 65 -12.50 3.48 -8.55
CA VAL A 65 -11.41 2.87 -9.32
C VAL A 65 -10.81 3.94 -10.22
N VAL A 66 -9.49 4.08 -10.16
CA VAL A 66 -8.74 4.92 -11.11
C VAL A 66 -7.66 4.05 -11.74
N VAL A 67 -7.61 4.01 -13.06
CA VAL A 67 -6.51 3.40 -13.80
C VAL A 67 -5.81 4.50 -14.57
N VAL A 68 -4.51 4.65 -14.32
CA VAL A 68 -3.62 5.53 -15.08
C VAL A 68 -2.72 4.67 -15.94
N GLU A 69 -2.60 4.98 -17.23
CA GLU A 69 -1.67 4.30 -18.14
C GLU A 69 -0.90 5.37 -18.91
N ASP A 70 0.44 5.26 -18.91
CA ASP A 70 1.35 6.20 -19.57
C ASP A 70 1.03 7.68 -19.22
N GLY A 71 0.77 7.93 -17.94
CA GLY A 71 0.53 9.28 -17.41
C GLY A 71 -0.89 9.83 -17.59
N ARG A 72 -1.82 9.06 -18.18
CA ARG A 72 -3.20 9.50 -18.40
C ARG A 72 -4.22 8.59 -17.74
N VAL A 73 -5.26 9.19 -17.17
CA VAL A 73 -6.41 8.46 -16.63
C VAL A 73 -7.14 7.78 -17.78
N VAL A 74 -7.19 6.45 -17.78
CA VAL A 74 -7.88 5.61 -18.77
C VAL A 74 -9.15 4.97 -18.21
N VAL A 75 -9.25 4.84 -16.89
CA VAL A 75 -10.49 4.48 -16.19
C VAL A 75 -10.69 5.40 -15.00
N SER A 76 -11.93 5.85 -14.82
CA SER A 76 -12.38 6.56 -13.62
C SER A 76 -13.80 6.11 -13.29
N TYR A 77 -13.93 5.38 -12.19
CA TYR A 77 -15.18 4.95 -11.60
C TYR A 77 -15.33 5.56 -10.21
N VAL A 78 -16.54 6.02 -9.91
CA VAL A 78 -16.97 6.48 -8.60
C VAL A 78 -18.37 5.93 -8.39
N ARG A 79 -18.62 5.32 -7.24
CA ARG A 79 -19.95 4.85 -6.85
C ARG A 79 -20.85 6.04 -6.53
N ASP A 80 -22.15 5.93 -6.82
CA ASP A 80 -23.08 7.07 -6.84
C ASP A 80 -23.21 7.83 -5.50
N ASP A 81 -22.97 7.18 -4.36
CA ASP A 81 -23.03 7.73 -3.00
C ASP A 81 -21.67 8.25 -2.47
N VAL A 82 -20.62 8.23 -3.30
CA VAL A 82 -19.25 8.60 -2.89
C VAL A 82 -18.85 9.95 -3.48
N ASP A 83 -18.39 10.87 -2.63
CA ASP A 83 -17.67 12.07 -3.07
C ASP A 83 -16.19 11.72 -3.33
N PRO A 84 -15.69 11.76 -4.59
CA PRO A 84 -14.31 11.42 -4.89
C PRO A 84 -13.30 12.49 -4.45
N ASN A 85 -13.74 13.64 -3.96
CA ASN A 85 -12.88 14.69 -3.42
C ASN A 85 -12.74 14.61 -1.89
N GLU A 86 -13.52 13.77 -1.22
CA GLU A 86 -13.38 13.54 0.21
C GLU A 86 -12.29 12.48 0.47
N PRO A 87 -11.25 12.78 1.27
CA PRO A 87 -10.23 11.80 1.61
C PRO A 87 -10.83 10.60 2.36
N TYR A 88 -10.48 9.38 1.94
CA TYR A 88 -10.96 8.14 2.56
C TYR A 88 -9.82 7.34 3.17
N ASP A 89 -10.10 6.52 4.18
CA ASP A 89 -9.07 5.72 4.85
C ASP A 89 -8.41 4.73 3.89
N VAL A 90 -7.08 4.81 3.76
CA VAL A 90 -6.30 3.91 2.91
C VAL A 90 -5.66 2.77 3.70
N TRP A 91 -5.86 2.73 5.03
CA TRP A 91 -5.34 1.70 5.92
C TRP A 91 -3.84 1.46 5.69
N SER A 92 -3.43 0.20 5.52
CA SER A 92 -2.02 -0.19 5.37
C SER A 92 -1.33 0.30 4.10
N VAL A 93 -2.04 0.92 3.15
CA VAL A 93 -1.39 1.70 2.07
C VAL A 93 -0.46 2.79 2.64
N THR A 94 -0.76 3.29 3.85
CA THR A 94 0.08 4.23 4.60
C THR A 94 1.54 3.77 4.67
N LYS A 95 1.80 2.47 4.86
CA LYS A 95 3.15 1.91 4.98
C LYS A 95 3.99 2.17 3.73
N GLY A 96 3.37 2.10 2.55
CA GLY A 96 4.04 2.40 1.29
C GLY A 96 4.50 3.86 1.22
N VAL A 97 3.70 4.78 1.75
CA VAL A 97 4.05 6.21 1.87
C VAL A 97 5.11 6.43 2.96
N THR A 98 5.06 5.70 4.08
CA THR A 98 6.11 5.74 5.11
C THR A 98 7.46 5.29 4.54
N SER A 99 7.49 4.25 3.70
CA SER A 99 8.72 3.78 3.04
C SER A 99 9.33 4.86 2.14
N LEU A 100 8.51 5.63 1.43
CA LEU A 100 8.96 6.81 0.68
C LEU A 100 9.63 7.83 1.60
N LEU A 101 9.05 8.11 2.78
CA LEU A 101 9.62 9.05 3.75
C LEU A 101 10.98 8.57 4.29
N MET A 102 11.18 7.26 4.49
CA MET A 102 12.48 6.71 4.88
C MET A 102 13.56 6.96 3.83
N GLY A 103 13.24 6.83 2.54
CA GLY A 103 14.17 7.18 1.47
C GLY A 103 14.56 8.66 1.48
N ILE A 104 13.60 9.54 1.72
CA ILE A 104 13.85 10.98 1.84
C ILE A 104 14.73 11.29 3.06
N LEU A 105 14.57 10.57 4.18
CA LEU A 105 15.47 10.69 5.33
C LEU A 105 16.90 10.28 4.95
N LEU A 106 17.06 9.14 4.28
CA LEU A 106 18.36 8.62 3.85
C LEU A 106 19.07 9.62 2.92
N GLU A 107 18.37 10.12 1.92
CA GLU A 107 18.93 11.08 0.95
C GLU A 107 19.26 12.44 1.55
N SER A 108 18.50 12.86 2.56
CA SER A 108 18.82 14.09 3.29
C SER A 108 19.98 13.94 4.28
N GLY A 109 20.49 12.72 4.47
CA GLY A 109 21.50 12.40 5.48
C GLY A 109 20.96 12.40 6.91
N ALA A 110 19.64 12.44 7.09
CA ALA A 110 18.99 12.39 8.41
C ALA A 110 19.09 11.00 9.04
N ILE A 111 19.20 9.96 8.22
CA ILE A 111 19.69 8.62 8.62
C ILE A 111 20.91 8.29 7.75
N GLU A 112 21.90 7.59 8.31
CA GLU A 112 23.13 7.25 7.58
C GLU A 112 22.94 6.06 6.65
N SER A 113 22.10 5.11 7.05
CA SER A 113 21.79 3.87 6.32
C SER A 113 20.48 3.30 6.85
N VAL A 114 19.80 2.48 6.03
CA VAL A 114 18.71 1.63 6.52
C VAL A 114 19.20 0.55 7.49
N ASP A 115 20.50 0.24 7.51
CA ASP A 115 21.10 -0.70 8.48
C ASP A 115 21.41 -0.05 9.84
N GLU A 116 21.02 1.22 10.04
CA GLU A 116 21.15 1.85 11.33
C GLU A 116 20.22 1.21 12.36
N THR A 117 20.77 0.81 13.51
CA THR A 117 20.01 0.13 14.56
C THR A 117 19.14 1.10 15.36
N LEU A 118 18.07 0.59 15.96
CA LEU A 118 17.21 1.38 16.85
C LEU A 118 17.98 1.98 18.02
N GLY A 119 18.97 1.28 18.56
CA GLY A 119 19.83 1.81 19.63
C GLY A 119 20.67 3.01 19.20
N ARG A 120 21.07 3.08 17.93
CA ARG A 120 21.76 4.27 17.38
C ARG A 120 20.81 5.44 17.15
N ILE A 121 19.60 5.17 16.67
CA ILE A 121 18.58 6.20 16.41
C ILE A 121 18.07 6.79 17.73
N PHE A 122 17.72 5.92 18.67
CA PHE A 122 17.22 6.25 19.99
C PHE A 122 18.32 6.06 21.04
N ALA A 123 19.40 6.83 20.92
CA ALA A 123 20.57 6.74 21.80
C ALA A 123 20.34 7.20 23.26
N ASP A 124 19.19 7.82 23.55
CA ASP A 124 18.82 8.20 24.92
C ASP A 124 18.33 6.95 25.66
N GLU A 125 19.07 6.51 26.68
CA GLU A 125 18.77 5.33 27.49
C GLU A 125 17.41 5.42 28.19
N THR A 126 16.88 6.62 28.43
CA THR A 126 15.51 6.78 28.93
C THR A 126 14.48 6.30 27.90
N THR A 127 14.80 6.11 26.63
CA THR A 127 13.87 5.50 25.66
C THR A 127 13.66 4.01 25.94
N TRP A 128 14.58 3.36 26.65
CA TRP A 128 14.65 1.91 26.79
C TRP A 128 14.28 1.40 28.19
N GLU A 129 14.02 2.31 29.12
CA GLU A 129 13.67 1.97 30.49
C GLU A 129 12.35 1.19 30.56
N GLY A 130 12.39 0.03 31.23
CA GLY A 130 11.23 -0.85 31.41
C GLY A 130 10.91 -1.73 30.19
N ILE A 131 11.73 -1.70 29.14
CA ILE A 131 11.56 -2.55 27.97
C ILE A 131 12.27 -3.90 28.19
N GLU A 132 11.53 -4.99 28.07
CA GLU A 132 12.11 -6.33 28.08
C GLU A 132 12.96 -6.57 26.83
N ASP A 133 14.11 -7.23 27.01
CA ASP A 133 15.10 -7.46 25.95
C ASP A 133 15.60 -6.19 25.25
N ALA A 134 15.63 -5.05 25.96
CA ALA A 134 16.05 -3.76 25.41
C ALA A 134 17.39 -3.82 24.65
N GLU A 135 18.40 -4.49 25.21
CA GLU A 135 19.71 -4.62 24.54
C GLU A 135 19.63 -5.41 23.23
N TYR A 136 18.80 -6.46 23.16
CA TYR A 136 18.55 -7.16 21.91
C TYR A 136 17.89 -6.22 20.89
N ARG A 137 16.81 -5.54 21.29
CA ARG A 137 16.06 -4.62 20.42
C ARG A 137 16.93 -3.48 19.90
N LYS A 138 17.79 -2.91 20.75
CA LYS A 138 18.76 -1.84 20.43
C LYS A 138 19.77 -2.25 19.38
N GLN A 139 20.31 -3.47 19.50
CA GLN A 139 21.45 -3.91 18.71
C GLN A 139 21.05 -4.64 17.43
N ASN A 140 19.88 -5.28 17.42
CA ASN A 140 19.49 -6.19 16.35
C ASN A 140 18.40 -5.67 15.42
N ILE A 141 17.63 -4.65 15.81
CA ILE A 141 16.57 -4.13 14.95
C ILE A 141 17.11 -2.90 14.21
N THR A 142 17.09 -2.91 12.89
CA THR A 142 17.41 -1.76 12.03
C THR A 142 16.18 -1.26 11.29
N ILE A 143 16.32 -0.11 10.62
CA ILE A 143 15.28 0.43 9.73
C ILE A 143 14.97 -0.59 8.62
N ARG A 144 15.98 -1.25 8.05
CA ARG A 144 15.81 -2.25 6.99
C ARG A 144 14.89 -3.37 7.44
N GLU A 145 15.13 -3.93 8.62
CA GLU A 145 14.30 -5.04 9.08
C GLU A 145 12.88 -4.61 9.49
N LEU A 146 12.67 -3.35 9.88
CA LEU A 146 11.30 -2.81 10.03
C LEU A 146 10.61 -2.64 8.67
N LEU A 147 11.34 -2.17 7.65
CA LEU A 147 10.81 -1.99 6.30
C LEU A 147 10.46 -3.32 5.62
N THR A 148 11.23 -4.37 5.87
CA THR A 148 11.00 -5.71 5.30
C THR A 148 10.14 -6.62 6.17
N MET A 149 9.69 -6.15 7.35
CA MET A 149 8.95 -6.96 8.33
C MET A 149 9.73 -8.20 8.80
N THR A 150 11.05 -8.07 8.99
CA THR A 150 11.96 -9.17 9.37
C THR A 150 12.77 -8.89 10.64
N SER A 151 12.34 -7.93 11.45
CA SER A 151 13.05 -7.47 12.65
C SER A 151 13.20 -8.53 13.73
N GLY A 152 12.39 -9.59 13.67
CA GLY A 152 12.25 -10.55 14.75
C GLY A 152 11.32 -10.06 15.85
N LEU A 153 10.68 -8.90 15.69
CA LEU A 153 9.48 -8.58 16.45
C LEU A 153 8.31 -9.41 15.89
N ALA A 154 7.49 -9.97 16.76
CA ALA A 154 6.36 -10.80 16.35
C ALA A 154 5.10 -10.48 17.14
N TRP A 155 3.96 -10.52 16.45
CA TRP A 155 2.65 -10.46 17.07
C TRP A 155 1.97 -11.84 17.02
N ASP A 156 1.21 -12.17 18.07
CA ASP A 156 0.36 -13.36 18.07
C ASP A 156 -0.88 -13.12 17.20
N TRP A 157 -0.69 -13.29 15.89
CA TRP A 157 -1.72 -13.13 14.87
C TRP A 157 -2.91 -14.08 15.00
N SER A 158 -2.78 -15.17 15.79
CA SER A 158 -3.88 -16.12 15.99
C SER A 158 -5.08 -15.52 16.72
N ARG A 159 -4.87 -14.40 17.40
CA ARG A 159 -5.91 -13.63 18.11
C ARG A 159 -6.68 -12.69 17.18
N PHE A 160 -6.15 -12.36 16.01
CA PHE A 160 -6.84 -11.53 15.03
C PHE A 160 -7.80 -12.38 14.16
N PRO A 161 -9.04 -11.90 13.86
CA PRO A 161 -9.73 -10.72 14.37
C PRO A 161 -10.63 -11.01 15.59
N LEU A 162 -10.41 -12.15 16.25
CA LEU A 162 -11.32 -12.74 17.24
C LEU A 162 -11.24 -12.10 18.63
N ASP A 163 -10.15 -11.39 18.92
CA ASP A 163 -9.90 -10.72 20.19
C ASP A 163 -10.02 -9.18 20.01
N PRO A 164 -11.12 -8.56 20.46
CA PRO A 164 -11.30 -7.10 20.37
C PRO A 164 -10.29 -6.34 21.24
N ASP A 165 -9.80 -6.94 22.33
CA ASP A 165 -8.77 -6.34 23.19
C ASP A 165 -7.39 -6.36 22.51
N TRP A 166 -7.21 -7.14 21.44
CA TRP A 166 -5.98 -7.17 20.64
C TRP A 166 -5.74 -5.86 19.90
N PHE A 167 -6.81 -5.20 19.43
CA PHE A 167 -6.74 -3.87 18.85
C PHE A 167 -6.78 -2.76 19.92
N GLU A 168 -7.59 -2.92 20.97
CA GLU A 168 -7.75 -1.90 22.02
C GLU A 168 -6.56 -1.83 22.99
N GLY A 169 -5.88 -2.94 23.27
CA GLY A 169 -4.69 -3.00 24.15
C GLY A 169 -3.48 -2.25 23.59
N VAL A 170 -3.53 -1.88 22.31
CA VAL A 170 -2.53 -1.09 21.63
C VAL A 170 -2.83 0.41 21.70
N CYS A 171 -4.12 0.77 21.83
CA CYS A 171 -4.51 2.16 21.94
C CYS A 171 -4.13 2.72 23.32
N SER A 172 -3.40 3.83 23.33
CA SER A 172 -2.88 4.43 24.56
C SER A 172 -2.94 5.95 24.53
N SER A 173 -3.14 6.53 25.71
CA SER A 173 -3.02 7.97 25.93
C SER A 173 -1.57 8.45 26.09
N GLU A 174 -0.59 7.53 26.10
CA GLU A 174 0.83 7.88 26.19
C GLU A 174 1.34 8.64 24.96
N ARG A 175 2.40 9.42 25.16
CA ARG A 175 2.95 10.37 24.19
C ARG A 175 4.48 10.30 24.17
N GLY A 176 5.09 10.77 23.09
CA GLY A 176 6.55 10.84 22.96
C GLY A 176 7.24 9.52 23.27
N ASN A 177 8.25 9.56 24.16
CA ASN A 177 9.04 8.38 24.52
C ASN A 177 8.23 7.26 25.17
N ASP A 178 7.19 7.56 25.96
CA ASP A 178 6.35 6.53 26.59
C ASP A 178 5.58 5.75 25.52
N GLN A 179 5.06 6.47 24.52
CA GLN A 179 4.42 5.84 23.38
C GLN A 179 5.39 4.94 22.59
N LEU A 180 6.61 5.43 22.33
CA LEU A 180 7.66 4.63 21.69
C LEU A 180 8.01 3.39 22.52
N ARG A 181 8.14 3.51 23.85
CA ARG A 181 8.36 2.37 24.76
C ARG A 181 7.28 1.32 24.60
N ARG A 182 6.00 1.70 24.50
CA ARG A 182 4.92 0.75 24.20
C ARG A 182 5.08 0.08 22.85
N TRP A 183 5.37 0.83 21.80
CA TRP A 183 5.57 0.26 20.46
C TRP A 183 6.73 -0.72 20.40
N LEU A 184 7.76 -0.48 21.21
CA LEU A 184 8.91 -1.34 21.36
C LEU A 184 8.64 -2.53 22.28
N SER A 185 7.82 -2.41 23.32
CA SER A 185 7.55 -3.49 24.29
C SER A 185 6.38 -4.40 23.89
N GLY A 186 5.45 -3.91 23.06
CA GLY A 186 4.24 -4.64 22.69
C GLY A 186 4.51 -5.97 21.98
N PRO A 187 5.31 -5.99 20.90
CA PRO A 187 5.64 -7.23 20.20
C PRO A 187 6.60 -8.10 21.01
N GLU A 188 6.38 -9.41 20.96
CA GLU A 188 7.31 -10.42 21.49
C GLU A 188 8.56 -10.51 20.61
N ILE A 189 9.62 -11.17 21.14
CA ILE A 189 10.80 -11.52 20.35
C ILE A 189 10.56 -12.87 19.66
N GLY A 190 10.30 -12.81 18.36
CA GLY A 190 10.24 -13.93 17.44
C GLY A 190 11.59 -14.22 16.77
N THR A 191 11.54 -14.65 15.51
CA THR A 191 12.74 -15.04 14.74
C THR A 191 13.15 -13.94 13.77
N LYS A 192 14.31 -13.32 14.00
CA LYS A 192 14.88 -12.35 13.07
C LYS A 192 15.13 -12.97 11.68
N GLY A 193 14.83 -12.22 10.63
CA GLY A 193 14.95 -12.69 9.25
C GLY A 193 13.72 -13.42 8.72
N LYS A 194 12.78 -13.81 9.59
CA LYS A 194 11.47 -14.34 9.19
C LYS A 194 10.49 -13.18 9.00
N PHE A 195 9.63 -13.28 7.99
CA PHE A 195 8.54 -12.33 7.81
C PHE A 195 7.54 -12.44 8.98
N ASP A 196 7.30 -11.34 9.67
CA ASP A 196 6.22 -11.19 10.65
C ASP A 196 5.59 -9.81 10.45
N TYR A 197 4.33 -9.80 10.05
CA TYR A 197 3.66 -8.53 9.76
C TYR A 197 3.50 -7.74 11.07
N LEU A 198 4.03 -6.53 11.13
CA LEU A 198 3.81 -5.63 12.26
C LEU A 198 2.73 -4.64 11.86
N ALA A 199 1.48 -4.84 12.27
CA ALA A 199 0.40 -3.91 11.92
C ALA A 199 0.26 -2.73 12.89
N MET A 200 0.94 -2.80 14.03
CA MET A 200 0.64 -2.02 15.22
C MET A 200 1.91 -1.53 15.92
N SER A 201 2.86 -0.95 15.18
CA SER A 201 4.13 -0.53 15.80
C SER A 201 4.71 0.73 15.16
N ASP A 202 4.28 1.92 15.57
CA ASP A 202 4.67 3.21 14.97
C ASP A 202 6.14 3.64 15.17
N ILE A 203 7.07 2.70 15.33
CA ILE A 203 8.52 2.93 15.47
C ILE A 203 9.04 3.82 14.34
N LEU A 204 8.66 3.56 13.08
CA LEU A 204 9.12 4.37 11.94
C LEU A 204 8.63 5.82 12.00
N SER A 205 7.45 6.10 12.58
CA SER A 205 7.00 7.48 12.83
C SER A 205 7.92 8.18 13.83
N HIS A 206 8.31 7.47 14.90
CA HIS A 206 9.27 7.98 15.88
C HIS A 206 10.67 8.15 15.31
N VAL A 207 11.09 7.35 14.32
CA VAL A 207 12.33 7.60 13.56
C VAL A 207 12.25 8.94 12.82
N ILE A 208 11.14 9.24 12.13
CA ILE A 208 10.94 10.53 11.44
C ILE A 208 11.07 11.69 12.44
N VAL A 209 10.34 11.62 13.56
CA VAL A 209 10.37 12.65 14.60
C VAL A 209 11.77 12.80 15.17
N LYS A 210 12.44 11.71 15.52
CA LYS A 210 13.77 11.74 16.14
C LYS A 210 14.83 12.37 15.24
N ARG A 211 14.75 12.12 13.92
CA ARG A 211 15.76 12.58 12.95
C ARG A 211 15.50 13.96 12.38
N THR A 212 14.26 14.45 12.43
CA THR A 212 13.88 15.70 11.77
C THR A 212 13.26 16.74 12.68
N GLY A 213 12.76 16.32 13.85
CA GLY A 213 11.90 17.14 14.71
C GLY A 213 10.51 17.40 14.14
N MET A 214 10.14 16.77 13.01
CA MET A 214 8.83 16.90 12.36
C MET A 214 8.00 15.64 12.57
N THR A 215 6.68 15.79 12.67
CA THR A 215 5.78 14.63 12.58
C THR A 215 5.76 14.08 11.15
N PRO A 216 5.31 12.83 10.91
CA PRO A 216 5.16 12.30 9.57
C PRO A 216 4.31 13.20 8.66
N ARG A 217 3.23 13.78 9.19
CA ARG A 217 2.37 14.71 8.45
C ARG A 217 3.09 15.99 8.06
N ASP A 218 3.81 16.61 8.98
CA ASP A 218 4.59 17.82 8.67
C ASP A 218 5.71 17.53 7.67
N PHE A 219 6.35 16.37 7.81
CA PHE A 219 7.44 15.96 6.94
C PHE A 219 6.96 15.70 5.51
N ILE A 220 5.85 14.98 5.31
CA ILE A 220 5.28 14.76 3.97
C ILE A 220 4.77 16.07 3.35
N ALA A 221 4.13 16.93 4.15
CA ALA A 221 3.62 18.22 3.72
C ALA A 221 4.74 19.14 3.24
N LYS A 222 5.92 19.07 3.85
CA LYS A 222 7.09 19.83 3.45
C LYS A 222 7.82 19.23 2.24
N ARG A 223 7.98 17.90 2.21
CA ARG A 223 8.93 17.23 1.31
C ARG A 223 8.31 16.60 0.07
N VAL A 224 7.01 16.31 0.07
CA VAL A 224 6.36 15.50 -0.98
C VAL A 224 5.15 16.21 -1.57
N LEU A 225 4.17 16.58 -0.75
CA LEU A 225 2.86 17.06 -1.24
C LEU A 225 2.94 18.25 -2.22
N PRO A 226 3.83 19.26 -2.04
CA PRO A 226 3.94 20.37 -2.98
C PRO A 226 4.32 19.93 -4.40
N HIS A 227 5.14 18.88 -4.53
CA HIS A 227 5.55 18.32 -5.82
C HIS A 227 4.41 17.53 -6.50
N LEU A 228 3.41 17.13 -5.72
CA LEU A 228 2.20 16.47 -6.21
C LEU A 228 1.03 17.46 -6.36
N GLY A 229 1.24 18.76 -6.12
CA GLY A 229 0.16 19.76 -6.18
C GLY A 229 -0.95 19.49 -5.15
N ILE A 230 -0.61 18.87 -4.03
CA ILE A 230 -1.51 18.54 -2.93
C ILE A 230 -1.22 19.50 -1.78
N LYS A 231 -2.25 20.08 -1.17
CA LYS A 231 -2.08 20.89 0.04
C LYS A 231 -2.18 20.01 1.30
N ALA A 232 -1.53 20.45 2.37
CA ALA A 232 -1.46 19.69 3.62
C ALA A 232 -2.83 19.49 4.31
N ASP A 233 -3.79 20.37 4.05
CA ASP A 233 -5.16 20.33 4.55
C ASP A 233 -6.11 19.48 3.65
N GLU A 234 -5.67 19.09 2.46
CA GLU A 234 -6.41 18.22 1.54
C GLU A 234 -6.19 16.72 1.83
N ILE A 235 -5.28 16.37 2.74
CA ILE A 235 -5.10 14.99 3.23
C ILE A 235 -5.50 14.88 4.70
N GLY A 236 -5.93 13.69 5.11
CA GLY A 236 -6.06 13.34 6.52
C GLY A 236 -4.91 12.43 6.92
N TRP A 237 -4.24 12.69 8.04
CA TRP A 237 -3.31 11.72 8.61
C TRP A 237 -3.37 11.87 10.13
N GLY A 238 -3.76 10.79 10.80
CA GLY A 238 -3.90 10.74 12.25
C GLY A 238 -2.88 9.82 12.89
N ALA A 239 -2.66 10.02 14.19
CA ALA A 239 -1.99 9.08 15.07
C ALA A 239 -2.70 7.72 15.13
N HIS A 240 -2.07 6.67 15.64
CA HIS A 240 -2.61 5.30 15.69
C HIS A 240 -4.02 5.25 16.29
N CYS A 241 -4.18 5.86 17.46
CA CYS A 241 -5.41 5.80 18.25
C CYS A 241 -6.42 6.87 17.84
N ALA A 242 -6.16 7.63 16.76
CA ALA A 242 -7.03 8.70 16.32
C ALA A 242 -8.36 8.12 15.81
N SER A 243 -9.46 8.45 16.50
CA SER A 243 -10.81 8.15 16.03
C SER A 243 -10.98 8.64 14.57
N PRO A 244 -11.75 7.94 13.72
CA PRO A 244 -12.09 8.44 12.38
C PRO A 244 -12.63 9.89 12.38
N ALA A 245 -13.29 10.30 13.46
CA ALA A 245 -13.83 11.65 13.66
C ALA A 245 -12.80 12.67 14.20
N ASN A 246 -11.66 12.24 14.72
CA ASN A 246 -10.62 13.11 15.30
C ASN A 246 -9.22 12.71 14.83
N ARG A 247 -8.99 12.81 13.51
CA ARG A 247 -7.66 12.74 12.86
C ARG A 247 -7.08 14.14 12.59
N SER A 248 -7.55 15.11 13.38
CA SER A 248 -7.01 16.48 13.41
C SER A 248 -5.58 16.43 13.94
N PRO A 249 -4.67 17.33 13.50
CA PRO A 249 -3.30 17.34 13.99
C PRO A 249 -3.28 17.47 15.51
N SER A 250 -2.82 16.43 16.19
CA SER A 250 -2.43 16.51 17.59
C SER A 250 -0.94 16.81 17.59
N THR A 251 -0.52 17.84 18.31
CA THR A 251 0.89 18.26 18.35
C THR A 251 1.79 17.29 19.12
N ASP A 252 1.19 16.35 19.86
CA ASP A 252 1.89 15.58 20.89
C ASP A 252 2.05 14.09 20.55
N GLU A 253 1.38 13.60 19.49
CA GLU A 253 1.43 12.22 19.03
C GLU A 253 1.75 12.18 17.53
N PRO A 254 2.85 11.51 17.11
CA PRO A 254 3.15 11.41 15.69
C PRO A 254 2.07 10.61 14.96
N GLU A 255 1.79 10.99 13.72
CA GLU A 255 0.88 10.23 12.88
C GLU A 255 1.35 8.78 12.66
N SER A 256 0.40 7.87 12.44
CA SER A 256 0.75 6.45 12.30
C SER A 256 1.51 6.18 11.00
N ALA A 257 2.61 5.45 11.09
CA ALA A 257 3.39 4.96 9.96
C ALA A 257 2.73 3.73 9.29
N PHE A 258 1.68 3.18 9.93
CA PHE A 258 1.11 1.88 9.62
C PHE A 258 -0.27 2.00 8.99
N HIS A 259 -1.09 2.96 9.43
CA HIS A 259 -2.43 3.22 8.90
C HIS A 259 -2.86 4.69 9.14
N ASN A 260 -4.15 4.99 9.05
CA ASN A 260 -4.77 6.30 9.35
C ASN A 260 -4.44 7.46 8.39
N LEU A 261 -3.63 7.25 7.36
CA LEU A 261 -3.60 8.13 6.20
C LEU A 261 -4.95 8.04 5.47
N ARG A 262 -5.47 9.19 5.05
CA ARG A 262 -6.67 9.35 4.25
C ARG A 262 -6.33 10.14 3.00
N LEU A 263 -6.67 9.58 1.85
CA LEU A 263 -6.39 10.16 0.54
C LEU A 263 -7.62 10.07 -0.35
N THR A 264 -7.75 11.01 -1.28
CA THR A 264 -8.67 10.89 -2.41
C THR A 264 -8.11 9.88 -3.42
N PRO A 265 -8.93 9.28 -4.30
CA PRO A 265 -8.45 8.39 -5.34
C PRO A 265 -7.43 9.05 -6.28
N VAL A 266 -7.56 10.36 -6.55
CA VAL A 266 -6.60 11.12 -7.37
C VAL A 266 -5.27 11.29 -6.62
N GLN A 267 -5.30 11.59 -5.32
CA GLN A 267 -4.08 11.68 -4.51
C GLN A 267 -3.37 10.32 -4.47
N MET A 268 -4.09 9.22 -4.28
CA MET A 268 -3.55 7.86 -4.39
C MET A 268 -2.92 7.60 -5.77
N ALA A 269 -3.58 8.02 -6.85
CA ALA A 269 -3.06 7.89 -8.22
C ALA A 269 -1.76 8.66 -8.41
N LYS A 270 -1.65 9.88 -7.86
CA LYS A 270 -0.41 10.67 -7.89
C LYS A 270 0.72 9.99 -7.12
N PHE A 271 0.46 9.41 -5.95
CA PHE A 271 1.46 8.59 -5.26
C PHE A 271 1.86 7.37 -6.09
N GLY A 272 0.89 6.62 -6.65
CA GLY A 272 1.18 5.49 -7.54
C GLY A 272 2.04 5.89 -8.73
N MET A 273 1.74 7.02 -9.38
CA MET A 273 2.56 7.57 -10.47
C MET A 273 3.95 7.97 -9.99
N LEU A 274 4.10 8.53 -8.78
CA LEU A 274 5.42 8.84 -8.21
C LEU A 274 6.29 7.58 -8.08
N PHE A 275 5.72 6.47 -7.59
CA PHE A 275 6.42 5.19 -7.49
C PHE A 275 6.73 4.61 -8.88
N LEU A 276 5.76 4.63 -9.80
CA LEU A 276 5.93 4.16 -11.17
C LEU A 276 7.01 4.96 -11.93
N GLN A 277 7.08 6.27 -11.69
CA GLN A 277 8.06 7.19 -12.29
C GLN A 277 9.39 7.24 -11.53
N GLU A 278 9.68 6.24 -10.71
CA GLU A 278 10.93 6.13 -9.94
C GLU A 278 11.27 7.40 -9.13
N GLY A 279 10.25 8.02 -8.53
CA GLY A 279 10.41 9.20 -7.67
C GLY A 279 10.40 10.55 -8.40
N ALA A 280 10.27 10.55 -9.72
CA ALA A 280 10.08 11.77 -10.50
C ALA A 280 8.64 12.28 -10.39
N ALA A 281 8.48 13.57 -10.10
CA ALA A 281 7.19 14.28 -10.11
C ALA A 281 7.02 15.19 -11.34
N GLY A 282 7.91 15.06 -12.33
CA GLY A 282 7.94 15.80 -13.59
C GLY A 282 9.27 15.54 -14.31
N SER A 283 9.53 16.23 -15.41
CA SER A 283 10.79 16.06 -16.18
C SER A 283 12.03 16.45 -15.38
N ASP A 284 11.92 17.48 -14.54
CA ASP A 284 13.06 18.11 -13.87
C ASP A 284 12.94 18.09 -12.34
N VAL A 285 11.93 17.39 -11.81
CA VAL A 285 11.65 17.34 -10.37
C VAL A 285 11.67 15.88 -9.92
N VAL A 286 12.59 15.58 -9.00
CA VAL A 286 12.74 14.26 -8.36
C VAL A 286 12.53 14.45 -6.87
N VAL A 287 11.50 13.80 -6.32
CA VAL A 287 11.12 13.89 -4.89
C VAL A 287 11.99 12.97 -4.04
N VAL A 288 12.27 11.78 -4.58
CA VAL A 288 13.15 10.76 -4.01
C VAL A 288 13.92 10.12 -5.15
N SER A 289 15.14 9.67 -4.91
CA SER A 289 15.96 9.11 -5.98
C SER A 289 15.36 7.83 -6.59
N PRO A 290 15.61 7.60 -7.89
CA PRO A 290 15.29 6.34 -8.53
C PRO A 290 15.98 5.13 -7.87
N ALA A 291 17.14 5.34 -7.25
CA ALA A 291 17.86 4.27 -6.55
C ALA A 291 17.06 3.75 -5.37
N TRP A 292 16.51 4.64 -4.55
CA TRP A 292 15.65 4.26 -3.43
C TRP A 292 14.39 3.53 -3.90
N ILE A 293 13.69 4.06 -4.91
CA ILE A 293 12.46 3.43 -5.43
C ILE A 293 12.74 2.02 -5.94
N ARG A 294 13.84 1.81 -6.67
CA ARG A 294 14.21 0.47 -7.12
C ARG A 294 14.58 -0.46 -5.96
N GLU A 295 15.27 0.04 -4.93
CA GLU A 295 15.60 -0.76 -3.75
C GLU A 295 14.34 -1.19 -2.99
N MET A 296 13.41 -0.27 -2.71
CA MET A 296 12.17 -0.61 -2.01
C MET A 296 11.26 -1.54 -2.80
N LEU A 297 11.34 -1.50 -4.14
CA LEU A 297 10.63 -2.37 -5.08
C LEU A 297 11.54 -3.49 -5.62
N THR A 298 12.36 -4.07 -4.73
CA THR A 298 13.12 -5.30 -4.95
C THR A 298 12.69 -6.36 -3.94
N PRO A 299 12.41 -7.61 -4.36
CA PRO A 299 12.00 -8.66 -3.43
C PRO A 299 13.07 -8.90 -2.38
N SER A 300 12.73 -8.67 -1.11
CA SER A 300 13.62 -8.85 0.04
C SER A 300 13.32 -10.15 0.80
N ILE A 301 12.05 -10.56 0.84
CA ILE A 301 11.62 -11.80 1.49
C ILE A 301 10.38 -12.37 0.81
N VAL A 302 10.27 -13.70 0.78
CA VAL A 302 9.05 -14.42 0.39
C VAL A 302 8.17 -14.58 1.65
N ILE A 303 6.88 -14.25 1.55
CA ILE A 303 5.95 -14.45 2.65
C ILE A 303 5.59 -15.93 2.73
N GLU A 304 5.98 -16.60 3.81
CA GLU A 304 5.74 -18.03 4.03
C GLU A 304 4.68 -18.30 5.12
N ASP A 305 3.96 -17.27 5.58
CA ASP A 305 2.99 -17.39 6.69
C ASP A 305 1.61 -17.86 6.19
N PRO A 306 1.16 -19.09 6.53
CA PRO A 306 -0.15 -19.58 6.11
C PRO A 306 -1.32 -18.76 6.68
N LEU A 307 -1.15 -18.15 7.86
CA LEU A 307 -2.19 -17.34 8.48
C LEU A 307 -2.40 -16.05 7.68
N PHE A 308 -1.30 -15.42 7.24
CA PHE A 308 -1.36 -14.29 6.31
C PHE A 308 -2.16 -14.64 5.04
N TYR A 309 -1.87 -15.77 4.39
CA TYR A 309 -2.61 -16.20 3.19
C TYR A 309 -4.10 -16.47 3.48
N ASN A 310 -4.42 -17.05 4.63
CA ASN A 310 -5.80 -17.34 5.01
C ASN A 310 -6.61 -16.06 5.30
N ILE A 311 -6.00 -15.08 5.97
CA ILE A 311 -6.62 -13.79 6.30
C ILE A 311 -6.81 -12.95 5.04
N THR A 312 -5.78 -12.88 4.20
CA THR A 312 -5.81 -12.04 2.98
C THR A 312 -6.53 -12.69 1.80
N GLY A 313 -6.72 -14.02 1.82
CA GLY A 313 -7.32 -14.76 0.71
C GLY A 313 -6.41 -14.94 -0.50
N LEU A 314 -5.13 -14.59 -0.37
CA LEU A 314 -4.13 -14.72 -1.43
C LEU A 314 -3.84 -16.20 -1.73
N ARG A 315 -3.69 -16.53 -3.01
CA ARG A 315 -3.59 -17.92 -3.49
C ARG A 315 -2.28 -18.25 -4.21
N SER A 316 -1.40 -17.26 -4.35
CA SER A 316 -0.08 -17.40 -4.95
C SER A 316 0.98 -16.92 -3.96
N GLU A 317 2.21 -17.36 -4.14
CA GLU A 317 3.36 -16.83 -3.42
C GLU A 317 3.46 -15.32 -3.64
N VAL A 318 3.66 -14.57 -2.55
CA VAL A 318 3.83 -13.12 -2.56
C VAL A 318 5.17 -12.80 -1.92
N SER A 319 5.93 -11.93 -2.56
CA SER A 319 7.17 -11.39 -2.00
C SER A 319 6.96 -10.01 -1.39
N TYR A 320 7.87 -9.58 -0.55
CA TYR A 320 7.83 -8.29 0.13
C TYR A 320 9.14 -7.52 -0.08
N GLY A 321 9.04 -6.24 -0.40
CA GLY A 321 10.14 -5.28 -0.44
C GLY A 321 10.14 -4.40 0.80
N TYR A 322 10.41 -3.10 0.65
CA TYR A 322 10.27 -2.15 1.76
C TYR A 322 8.84 -1.64 1.85
N LEU A 323 8.04 -2.33 2.65
CA LEU A 323 6.64 -2.03 2.91
C LEU A 323 5.71 -2.12 1.67
N TRP A 324 6.13 -2.88 0.66
CA TRP A 324 5.41 -3.11 -0.59
C TRP A 324 5.37 -4.59 -0.94
N TYR A 325 4.24 -5.05 -1.46
CA TYR A 325 4.03 -6.43 -1.89
C TYR A 325 4.36 -6.59 -3.37
N LYS A 326 5.08 -7.65 -3.74
CA LYS A 326 5.34 -8.09 -5.12
C LYS A 326 4.54 -9.34 -5.41
N ASP A 327 3.97 -9.39 -6.60
CA ASP A 327 3.13 -10.50 -7.08
C ASP A 327 1.86 -10.66 -6.25
N LEU A 328 1.43 -9.54 -5.65
CA LEU A 328 0.13 -9.47 -5.02
C LEU A 328 -0.93 -9.63 -6.12
N ALA A 329 -1.79 -10.63 -5.95
CA ALA A 329 -2.91 -10.95 -6.83
C ALA A 329 -2.62 -11.35 -8.28
N GLY A 330 -1.40 -11.80 -8.60
CA GLY A 330 -1.09 -12.35 -9.93
C GLY A 330 -1.29 -11.34 -11.07
N ILE A 331 -1.00 -10.09 -10.74
CA ILE A 331 -1.25 -8.88 -11.53
C ILE A 331 -0.10 -8.68 -12.54
N GLY A 332 -0.32 -8.64 -13.85
CA GLY A 332 0.77 -8.33 -14.81
C GLY A 332 2.07 -9.14 -14.61
N THR A 333 3.23 -8.58 -14.98
CA THR A 333 4.53 -9.28 -14.90
C THR A 333 5.51 -8.64 -13.90
N ASP A 334 5.39 -7.33 -13.67
CA ASP A 334 6.22 -6.60 -12.74
C ASP A 334 5.38 -5.67 -11.85
N ASN A 335 4.48 -6.29 -11.12
CA ASN A 335 3.51 -5.63 -10.26
C ASN A 335 4.02 -5.41 -8.84
N TRP A 336 3.73 -4.24 -8.30
CA TRP A 336 3.99 -3.89 -6.91
C TRP A 336 2.78 -3.19 -6.32
N CYS A 337 2.39 -3.59 -5.11
CA CYS A 337 1.20 -3.04 -4.46
C CYS A 337 1.48 -2.61 -3.02
N ALA A 338 0.98 -1.43 -2.66
CA ALA A 338 0.64 -1.09 -1.30
C ALA A 338 -0.81 -1.55 -1.05
N PHE A 339 -1.00 -2.38 -0.01
CA PHE A 339 -2.27 -3.04 0.29
C PHE A 339 -2.79 -2.62 1.67
N GLY A 340 -4.02 -2.11 1.70
CA GLY A 340 -4.75 -1.74 2.90
C GLY A 340 -5.94 -2.66 3.19
N MET A 341 -6.27 -2.79 4.48
CA MET A 341 -7.44 -3.52 4.96
C MET A 341 -8.73 -3.02 4.29
N GLY A 342 -9.68 -3.93 4.05
CA GLY A 342 -10.90 -3.64 3.28
C GLY A 342 -10.70 -3.56 1.76
N GLY A 343 -9.47 -3.75 1.26
CA GLY A 343 -9.17 -3.77 -0.17
C GLY A 343 -8.85 -2.40 -0.75
N GLN A 344 -8.07 -1.60 0.00
CA GLN A 344 -7.51 -0.35 -0.51
C GLN A 344 -6.19 -0.66 -1.24
N TYR A 345 -6.02 -0.15 -2.45
CA TYR A 345 -4.84 -0.44 -3.26
C TYR A 345 -4.24 0.79 -3.92
N ILE A 346 -2.91 0.84 -3.86
CA ILE A 346 -2.09 1.49 -4.88
C ILE A 346 -1.24 0.37 -5.48
N CYS A 347 -1.57 -0.05 -6.69
CA CYS A 347 -0.78 -1.02 -7.43
C CYS A 347 -0.15 -0.35 -8.65
N ILE A 348 1.09 -0.69 -8.93
CA ILE A 348 1.81 -0.27 -10.13
C ILE A 348 2.25 -1.50 -10.91
N ASP A 349 2.31 -1.40 -12.23
CA ASP A 349 2.99 -2.36 -13.09
C ASP A 349 3.94 -1.59 -14.01
N ARG A 350 5.23 -1.87 -13.87
CA ARG A 350 6.30 -1.14 -14.57
C ARG A 350 6.38 -1.53 -16.05
N ASP A 351 6.06 -2.77 -16.39
CA ASP A 351 6.05 -3.25 -17.78
C ASP A 351 4.89 -2.64 -18.58
N LEU A 352 3.74 -2.47 -17.94
CA LEU A 352 2.55 -1.88 -18.54
C LEU A 352 2.52 -0.35 -18.45
N GLY A 353 3.36 0.26 -17.59
CA GLY A 353 3.28 1.70 -17.33
C GLY A 353 1.99 2.11 -16.66
N ARG A 354 1.48 1.26 -15.77
CA ARG A 354 0.10 1.34 -15.30
C ARG A 354 0.05 1.50 -13.79
N VAL A 355 -0.88 2.32 -13.32
CA VAL A 355 -1.26 2.47 -11.91
C VAL A 355 -2.73 2.09 -11.77
N LEU A 356 -3.04 1.20 -10.83
CA LEU A 356 -4.39 0.89 -10.40
C LEU A 356 -4.59 1.42 -8.98
N ILE A 357 -5.62 2.24 -8.83
CA ILE A 357 -6.17 2.66 -7.54
C ILE A 357 -7.51 1.98 -7.36
N LEU A 358 -7.71 1.40 -6.19
CA LEU A 358 -8.99 0.89 -5.73
C LEU A 358 -9.24 1.39 -4.32
N GLN A 359 -10.38 2.04 -4.12
CA GLN A 359 -10.93 2.26 -2.79
C GLN A 359 -12.20 1.46 -2.61
N ARG A 360 -12.37 0.91 -1.42
CA ARG A 360 -13.54 0.12 -1.03
C ARG A 360 -14.05 0.60 0.31
N ASP A 361 -15.30 0.28 0.63
CA ASP A 361 -15.82 0.55 1.96
C ASP A 361 -14.90 -0.07 3.02
N GLY A 362 -14.63 0.72 4.06
CA GLY A 362 -13.87 0.30 5.22
C GLY A 362 -14.59 -0.79 5.99
N CYS A 363 -13.91 -1.32 6.99
CA CYS A 363 -14.40 -2.44 7.78
C CYS A 363 -15.16 -2.01 9.05
N ASP A 364 -15.55 -0.75 9.15
CA ASP A 364 -16.16 -0.19 10.35
C ASP A 364 -17.52 -0.84 10.63
N GLY A 365 -17.61 -1.54 11.76
CA GLY A 365 -18.83 -2.23 12.19
C GLY A 365 -19.14 -3.53 11.45
N LEU A 366 -18.20 -4.05 10.65
CA LEU A 366 -18.32 -5.39 10.08
C LEU A 366 -18.10 -6.44 11.18
N ASP A 367 -18.87 -7.52 11.13
CA ASP A 367 -18.54 -8.68 11.95
C ASP A 367 -17.19 -9.31 11.48
N PRO A 368 -16.55 -10.14 12.29
CA PRO A 368 -15.26 -10.76 11.94
C PRO A 368 -15.25 -11.54 10.61
N ASP A 369 -16.35 -12.19 10.23
CA ASP A 369 -16.45 -12.94 8.97
C ASP A 369 -16.60 -11.97 7.80
N ASP A 370 -17.35 -10.88 7.97
CA ASP A 370 -17.48 -9.80 6.99
C ASP A 370 -16.17 -9.01 6.81
N LEU A 371 -15.38 -8.82 7.88
CA LEU A 371 -14.04 -8.26 7.82
C LEU A 371 -13.10 -9.16 6.99
N LEU A 372 -13.09 -10.46 7.29
CA LEU A 372 -12.31 -11.43 6.50
C LEU A 372 -12.79 -11.49 5.06
N ASN A 373 -14.09 -11.43 4.81
CA ASN A 373 -14.65 -11.39 3.45
C ASN A 373 -14.28 -10.08 2.73
N ALA A 374 -14.31 -8.93 3.41
CA ALA A 374 -13.87 -7.66 2.84
C ALA A 374 -12.38 -7.71 2.44
N MET A 375 -11.54 -8.39 3.23
CA MET A 375 -10.14 -8.64 2.90
C MET A 375 -9.95 -9.67 1.77
N ARG A 376 -10.80 -10.72 1.73
CA ARG A 376 -10.72 -11.84 0.77
C ARG A 376 -11.35 -11.55 -0.59
N VAL A 377 -12.31 -10.63 -0.68
CA VAL A 377 -12.98 -10.31 -1.96
C VAL A 377 -11.95 -9.68 -2.89
N THR A 378 -11.61 -10.48 -3.89
CA THR A 378 -10.29 -10.56 -4.48
C THR A 378 -10.04 -9.48 -5.53
N LEU A 379 -8.78 -9.03 -5.56
CA LEU A 379 -8.12 -8.31 -6.66
C LEU A 379 -8.16 -9.02 -8.03
N THR A 380 -8.54 -10.30 -8.10
CA THR A 380 -8.43 -11.14 -9.30
C THR A 380 -9.34 -10.75 -10.46
N ASP A 381 -10.32 -9.85 -10.22
CA ASP A 381 -11.33 -9.54 -11.24
C ASP A 381 -11.04 -8.24 -12.01
N PHE A 382 -9.99 -7.51 -11.65
CA PHE A 382 -9.63 -6.27 -12.34
C PHE A 382 -8.75 -6.52 -13.57
N VAL A 383 -9.46 -6.72 -14.68
CA VAL A 383 -9.07 -6.51 -16.10
C VAL A 383 -8.09 -5.34 -16.31
N ALA A 384 -8.11 -4.33 -15.42
CA ALA A 384 -7.16 -3.23 -15.37
C ALA A 384 -5.69 -3.65 -15.43
N LEU A 385 -5.35 -4.88 -15.07
CA LEU A 385 -3.96 -5.32 -15.00
C LEU A 385 -3.67 -6.55 -15.85
N ASP A 386 -4.64 -6.98 -16.66
CA ASP A 386 -4.40 -7.97 -17.70
C ASP A 386 -3.48 -7.34 -18.76
N PRO A 387 -2.29 -7.90 -18.99
CA PRO A 387 -1.33 -7.39 -19.96
C PRO A 387 -1.84 -7.52 -21.41
N ASN A 388 -2.83 -8.38 -21.66
CA ASN A 388 -3.44 -8.53 -22.99
C ASN A 388 -4.53 -7.47 -23.26
N LEU A 389 -4.93 -6.72 -22.23
CA LEU A 389 -5.98 -5.73 -22.35
C LEU A 389 -5.39 -4.34 -22.60
N SER A 390 -5.65 -3.83 -23.80
CA SER A 390 -5.29 -2.48 -24.21
C SER A 390 -6.31 -1.47 -23.70
N PHE A 391 -5.82 -0.46 -22.97
CA PHE A 391 -6.60 0.74 -22.64
C PHE A 391 -6.51 1.82 -23.73
N LYS A 392 -5.61 1.62 -24.70
CA LYS A 392 -5.49 2.40 -25.92
C LYS A 392 -6.54 1.93 -26.93
N ILE A 393 -7.00 2.83 -27.80
CA ILE A 393 -7.84 2.41 -28.92
C ILE A 393 -7.02 1.50 -29.83
N GLN A 394 -7.44 0.25 -29.94
CA GLN A 394 -7.43 -0.45 -31.21
C GLN A 394 -8.82 -0.23 -31.80
N MET A 395 -8.93 0.58 -32.86
CA MET A 395 -10.04 0.41 -33.78
C MET A 395 -9.93 -1.03 -34.27
N PRO A 396 -11.03 -1.80 -34.42
CA PRO A 396 -10.92 -3.03 -35.18
C PRO A 396 -10.30 -2.68 -36.53
N ASP A 397 -9.24 -3.40 -36.92
CA ASP A 397 -8.81 -3.40 -38.32
C ASP A 397 -10.07 -3.60 -39.15
N ASP A 398 -10.30 -2.68 -40.07
CA ASP A 398 -11.46 -2.59 -40.95
C ASP A 398 -11.79 -3.96 -41.55
N GLY A 399 -12.67 -4.70 -40.88
CA GLY A 399 -12.91 -6.12 -41.12
C GLY A 399 -14.32 -6.47 -40.68
N GLU A 400 -15.28 -5.84 -41.36
CA GLU A 400 -16.69 -6.21 -41.54
C GLU A 400 -17.44 -6.77 -40.31
N LEU A 401 -18.40 -5.98 -39.80
CA LEU A 401 -19.52 -6.44 -38.98
C LEU A 401 -20.62 -7.07 -39.84
#